data_AF-A0A7Y8SQ96-F1
#
_entry.id   AF-A0A7Y8SQ96-F1
#
_cell.length_a   1.000
_cell.length_b   1.000
_cell.length_c   1.000
_cell.angle_alpha   90.00
_cell.angle_beta   90.00
_cell.angle_gamma   90.00
#
_symmetry.space_group_name_H-M   'P 1'
#
loop_
_entity.id
_entity.type
_entity.pdbx_description
1 polymer ?
#
loop_
_entity_poly.entity_id
_entity_poly.type
_entity_poly.pdbx_seq_one_letter_code
_entity_poly.pdbx_strand_id
1 'polypeptide(L)'
;MRGALAALALGAGLAAGGVAGAQEEFTDNRTMVPYFTLEELQSTFKSVGIASVQGQVGADGPAYLQAADPSSNLVFVAEPMACYDGRCVGLMLSAQFRGDLVTPEAVRQYDLGQPFIKAVMVAENTALIGRYEIADFGIPRGNIRASVANFLAIAAYFPEFARSSQTTASNELPANRLKGSSDVQSAALTTASIARSETAVPHARVESAVAGLPELANEF
;
A
#
# COMPACT_ATOMS: atom_id res chain seq x y z
N MET A 1 23.61 44.73 -59.65
CA MET A 1 22.44 43.88 -59.94
C MET A 1 22.94 42.53 -60.42
N ARG A 2 22.33 41.43 -59.96
CA ARG A 2 22.82 40.02 -59.82
C ARG A 2 23.06 39.76 -58.32
N GLY A 3 22.29 38.98 -57.57
CA GLY A 3 21.33 37.93 -57.91
C GLY A 3 21.89 36.60 -57.41
N ALA A 4 21.39 36.10 -56.26
CA ALA A 4 21.47 34.70 -55.84
C ALA A 4 20.53 34.48 -54.63
N LEU A 5 19.37 33.86 -54.90
CA LEU A 5 18.50 33.24 -53.90
C LEU A 5 19.12 31.89 -53.50
N ALA A 6 19.43 31.71 -52.22
CA ALA A 6 19.81 30.41 -51.66
C ALA A 6 18.60 29.82 -50.93
N ALA A 7 17.99 28.80 -51.52
CA ALA A 7 16.98 27.97 -50.90
C ALA A 7 17.65 26.97 -49.95
N LEU A 8 17.49 27.15 -48.63
CA LEU A 8 17.79 26.12 -47.65
C LEU A 8 16.56 25.22 -47.50
N ALA A 9 16.69 24.00 -48.02
CA ALA A 9 15.73 22.92 -47.82
C ALA A 9 15.75 22.47 -46.35
N LEU A 10 14.62 22.61 -45.65
CA LEU A 10 14.39 21.92 -44.39
C LEU A 10 14.21 20.41 -44.70
N GLY A 11 15.27 19.64 -44.47
CA GLY A 11 15.17 18.19 -44.38
C GLY A 11 14.47 17.81 -43.07
N ALA A 12 13.19 17.44 -43.16
CA ALA A 12 12.48 16.77 -42.09
C ALA A 12 13.01 15.34 -41.97
N GLY A 13 14.05 15.16 -41.15
CA GLY A 13 14.49 13.84 -40.70
C GLY A 13 13.45 13.26 -39.75
N LEU A 14 12.62 12.35 -40.25
CA LEU A 14 11.78 11.48 -39.44
C LEU A 14 12.70 10.60 -38.58
N ALA A 15 12.83 10.94 -37.30
CA ALA A 15 13.41 10.08 -36.29
C ALA A 15 12.44 8.91 -36.02
N ALA A 16 12.44 7.90 -36.90
CA ALA A 16 11.86 6.60 -36.64
C ALA A 16 12.84 5.80 -35.77
N GLY A 17 12.89 6.11 -34.47
CA GLY A 17 13.72 5.41 -33.51
C GLY A 17 12.99 5.31 -32.16
N GLY A 18 12.58 4.10 -31.78
CA GLY A 18 12.19 3.79 -30.41
C GLY A 18 10.72 3.44 -30.15
N VAL A 19 10.17 2.44 -30.85
CA VAL A 19 8.94 1.74 -30.39
C VAL A 19 9.15 0.25 -30.10
N ALA A 20 10.35 -0.28 -30.34
CA ALA A 20 10.63 -1.70 -30.08
C ALA A 20 10.75 -2.04 -28.58
N GLY A 21 11.12 -1.08 -27.71
CA GLY A 21 11.30 -1.34 -26.27
C GLY A 21 9.99 -1.45 -25.47
N ALA A 22 8.91 -0.79 -25.91
CA ALA A 22 7.65 -0.78 -25.16
C ALA A 22 6.87 -2.10 -25.27
N GLN A 23 7.12 -2.90 -26.32
CA GLN A 23 6.37 -4.13 -26.57
C GLN A 23 6.92 -5.34 -25.79
N GLU A 24 8.23 -5.38 -25.50
CA GLU A 24 8.85 -6.40 -24.66
C GLU A 24 8.43 -6.25 -23.19
N GLU A 25 8.40 -5.02 -22.67
CA GLU A 25 7.99 -4.73 -21.29
C GLU A 25 6.52 -5.12 -21.02
N PHE A 26 5.64 -4.94 -22.00
CA PHE A 26 4.23 -5.32 -21.87
C PHE A 26 3.99 -6.84 -21.90
N THR A 27 4.79 -7.59 -22.65
CA THR A 27 4.69 -9.06 -22.71
C THR A 27 5.19 -9.67 -21.41
N ASP A 28 6.27 -9.12 -20.86
CA ASP A 28 6.87 -9.54 -19.59
C ASP A 28 5.88 -9.44 -18.41
N ASN A 29 5.08 -8.37 -18.37
CA ASN A 29 4.09 -8.13 -17.31
C ASN A 29 2.99 -9.20 -17.21
N ARG A 30 2.75 -9.97 -18.29
CA ARG A 30 1.73 -11.02 -18.34
C ARG A 30 2.28 -12.39 -17.96
N THR A 31 3.59 -12.52 -17.78
CA THR A 31 4.22 -13.77 -17.35
C THR A 31 3.69 -14.17 -15.97
N MET A 32 3.16 -15.38 -15.86
CA MET A 32 2.67 -15.91 -14.59
C MET A 32 3.85 -16.34 -13.72
N VAL A 33 3.89 -15.82 -12.50
CA VAL A 33 4.88 -16.16 -11.47
C VAL A 33 4.20 -17.08 -10.46
N PRO A 34 4.52 -18.39 -10.43
CA PRO A 34 3.88 -19.34 -9.54
C PRO A 34 4.40 -19.27 -8.10
N TYR A 35 5.62 -18.76 -7.90
CA TYR A 35 6.30 -18.72 -6.61
C TYR A 35 7.14 -17.46 -6.47
N PHE A 36 7.22 -16.92 -5.26
CA PHE A 36 8.10 -15.82 -4.91
C PHE A 36 9.50 -16.36 -4.59
N THR A 37 10.35 -16.46 -5.61
CA THR A 37 11.77 -16.78 -5.43
C THR A 37 12.58 -15.50 -5.22
N LEU A 38 13.75 -15.64 -4.57
CA LEU A 38 14.65 -14.52 -4.33
C LEU A 38 15.08 -13.82 -5.64
N GLU A 39 15.35 -14.61 -6.68
CA GLU A 39 15.75 -14.12 -8.01
C GLU A 39 14.65 -13.30 -8.67
N GLU A 40 13.42 -13.82 -8.67
CA GLU A 40 12.26 -13.15 -9.27
C GLU A 40 11.95 -11.83 -8.56
N LEU A 41 12.03 -11.84 -7.23
CA LEU A 41 11.86 -10.64 -6.43
C LEU A 41 13.00 -9.64 -6.68
N GLN A 42 14.26 -10.05 -6.75
CA GLN A 42 15.36 -9.14 -7.07
C GLN A 42 15.18 -8.44 -8.43
N SER A 43 14.78 -9.19 -9.45
CA SER A 43 14.48 -8.64 -10.78
C SER A 43 13.31 -7.65 -10.74
N THR A 44 12.22 -8.03 -10.05
CA THR A 44 11.04 -7.20 -9.88
C THR A 44 11.36 -5.88 -9.16
N PHE A 45 12.14 -5.94 -8.08
CA PHE A 45 12.44 -4.77 -7.25
C PHE A 45 13.39 -3.80 -7.96
N LYS A 46 14.34 -4.31 -8.74
CA LYS A 46 15.16 -3.46 -9.64
C LYS A 46 14.31 -2.72 -10.66
N SER A 47 13.28 -3.37 -11.22
CA SER A 47 12.40 -2.75 -12.22
C SER A 47 11.57 -1.59 -11.66
N VAL A 48 11.32 -1.56 -10.36
CA VAL A 48 10.60 -0.45 -9.68
C VAL A 48 11.57 0.57 -9.06
N GLY A 49 12.84 0.58 -9.48
CA GLY A 49 13.84 1.59 -9.08
C GLY A 49 14.61 1.27 -7.80
N ILE A 50 14.48 0.07 -7.25
CA ILE A 50 15.16 -0.29 -6.02
C ILE A 50 16.47 -1.01 -6.33
N ALA A 51 17.56 -0.25 -6.27
CA ALA A 51 18.88 -0.69 -6.75
C ALA A 51 19.64 -1.60 -5.77
N SER A 52 19.43 -1.42 -4.46
CA SER A 52 20.20 -2.09 -3.42
C SER A 52 19.38 -3.21 -2.79
N VAL A 53 19.39 -4.37 -3.42
CA VAL A 53 18.70 -5.55 -2.91
C VAL A 53 19.73 -6.52 -2.34
N GLN A 54 19.78 -6.66 -1.02
CA GLN A 54 20.59 -7.70 -0.39
C GLN A 54 19.68 -8.88 -0.06
N GLY A 55 19.97 -10.03 -0.67
CA GLY A 55 19.46 -11.30 -0.18
C GLY A 55 20.14 -11.60 1.15
N GLN A 56 19.38 -11.60 2.23
CA GLN A 56 19.87 -12.02 3.54
C GLN A 56 19.24 -13.36 3.88
N VAL A 57 20.06 -14.27 4.41
CA VAL A 57 19.55 -15.52 5.01
C VAL A 57 19.22 -15.17 6.45
N GLY A 58 17.94 -15.32 6.84
CA GLY A 58 17.55 -15.20 8.25
C GLY A 58 18.29 -16.23 9.10
N ALA A 59 18.56 -15.92 10.37
CA ALA A 59 19.33 -16.81 11.25
C ALA A 59 18.74 -18.23 11.35
N ASP A 60 17.41 -18.35 11.19
CA ASP A 60 16.66 -19.61 11.29
C ASP A 60 15.64 -19.77 10.14
N GLY A 61 15.77 -19.01 9.04
CA GLY A 61 14.63 -18.79 8.12
C GLY A 61 14.96 -18.70 6.62
N PRO A 62 13.92 -18.50 5.78
CA PRO A 62 14.09 -18.33 4.34
C PRO A 62 14.87 -17.05 4.02
N ALA A 63 15.51 -17.03 2.85
CA ALA A 63 16.18 -15.83 2.38
C ALA A 63 15.15 -14.72 2.11
N TYR A 64 15.39 -13.53 2.64
CA TYR A 64 14.57 -12.35 2.40
C TYR A 64 15.37 -11.29 1.65
N LEU A 65 14.67 -10.33 1.04
CA LEU A 65 15.29 -9.16 0.46
C LEU A 65 15.14 -7.99 1.42
N GLN A 66 16.26 -7.36 1.73
CA GLN A 66 16.25 -6.04 2.33
C GLN A 66 16.69 -5.02 1.29
N ALA A 67 15.97 -3.91 1.24
CA ALA A 67 16.37 -2.81 0.40
C ALA A 67 16.03 -1.46 1.03
N ALA A 68 16.84 -0.48 0.67
CA ALA A 68 16.64 0.90 1.04
C ALA A 68 16.18 1.67 -0.19
N ASP A 69 15.08 2.41 -0.06
CA ASP A 69 14.69 3.40 -1.05
C ASP A 69 15.46 4.71 -0.74
N PRO A 70 16.40 5.13 -1.61
CA PRO A 70 17.21 6.32 -1.39
C PRO A 70 16.38 7.62 -1.42
N SER A 71 15.17 7.60 -2.00
CA SER A 71 14.32 8.80 -2.08
C SER A 71 13.54 9.07 -0.79
N SER A 72 13.19 8.02 -0.04
CA SER A 72 12.37 8.10 1.16
C SER A 72 13.11 7.72 2.44
N ASN A 73 14.37 7.27 2.35
CA ASN A 73 15.12 6.63 3.44
C ASN A 73 14.37 5.44 4.08
N LEU A 74 13.42 4.86 3.35
CA LEU A 74 12.64 3.73 3.80
C LEU A 74 13.50 2.48 3.69
N VAL A 75 13.67 1.77 4.80
CA VAL A 75 14.15 0.39 4.77
C VAL A 75 12.93 -0.50 4.74
N PHE A 76 12.79 -1.26 3.66
CA PHE A 76 11.73 -2.25 3.53
C PHE A 76 12.33 -3.64 3.36
N VAL A 77 11.53 -4.63 3.72
CA VAL A 77 11.86 -6.06 3.67
C VAL A 77 10.78 -6.77 2.85
N ALA A 78 11.21 -7.67 1.99
CA ALA A 78 10.35 -8.56 1.22
C ALA A 78 10.73 -10.00 1.57
N GLU A 79 9.87 -10.67 2.33
CA GLU A 79 10.11 -11.99 2.89
C GLU A 79 9.17 -13.02 2.25
N PRO A 80 9.71 -14.03 1.54
CA PRO A 80 8.92 -15.15 1.06
C PRO A 80 8.32 -15.96 2.22
N MET A 81 7.02 -16.24 2.14
CA MET A 81 6.23 -16.91 3.18
C MET A 81 5.49 -18.13 2.60
N ALA A 82 4.99 -19.00 3.49
CA ALA A 82 4.24 -20.20 3.11
C ALA A 82 5.01 -21.07 2.08
N CYS A 83 6.21 -21.48 2.47
CA CYS A 83 7.15 -22.17 1.59
C CYS A 83 7.03 -23.70 1.69
N TYR A 84 7.07 -24.37 0.55
CA TYR A 84 7.17 -25.83 0.43
C TYR A 84 8.28 -26.20 -0.56
N ASP A 85 9.28 -26.96 -0.13
CA ASP A 85 10.49 -27.27 -0.91
C ASP A 85 11.18 -26.03 -1.50
N GLY A 86 11.28 -24.95 -0.71
CA GLY A 86 11.89 -23.68 -1.16
C GLY A 86 11.06 -22.87 -2.15
N ARG A 87 9.82 -23.29 -2.44
CA ARG A 87 8.87 -22.58 -3.29
C ARG A 87 7.81 -21.91 -2.41
N CYS A 88 7.78 -20.60 -2.41
CA CYS A 88 6.92 -19.81 -1.53
C CYS A 88 5.75 -19.22 -2.33
N VAL A 89 4.52 -19.45 -1.86
CA VAL A 89 3.32 -18.86 -2.47
C VAL A 89 2.90 -17.56 -1.78
N GLY A 90 3.48 -17.24 -0.63
CA GLY A 90 3.27 -15.99 0.09
C GLY A 90 4.46 -15.04 -0.04
N LEU A 91 4.19 -13.74 0.07
CA LEU A 91 5.20 -12.69 0.19
C LEU A 91 4.74 -11.67 1.22
N MET A 92 5.53 -11.46 2.27
CA MET A 92 5.34 -10.36 3.21
C MET A 92 6.20 -9.18 2.80
N LEU A 93 5.57 -8.07 2.46
CA LEU A 93 6.21 -6.77 2.31
C LEU A 93 6.10 -6.04 3.65
N SER A 94 7.22 -5.52 4.17
CA SER A 94 7.19 -4.75 5.41
C SER A 94 8.14 -3.56 5.39
N ALA A 95 7.77 -2.50 6.10
CA ALA A 95 8.60 -1.32 6.29
C ALA A 95 8.57 -0.91 7.76
N GLN A 96 9.74 -0.57 8.31
CA GLN A 96 9.90 -0.26 9.72
C GLN A 96 10.19 1.21 9.93
N PHE A 97 9.50 1.80 10.90
CA PHE A 97 9.65 3.20 11.28
C PHE A 97 10.04 3.30 12.74
N ARG A 98 10.95 4.22 13.05
CA ARG A 98 11.41 4.52 14.40
C ARG A 98 11.40 6.02 14.66
N GLY A 99 11.15 6.41 15.91
CA GLY A 99 11.31 7.77 16.41
C GLY A 99 10.05 8.34 17.04
N ASP A 100 10.18 9.53 17.62
CA ASP A 100 9.14 10.14 18.48
C ASP A 100 7.84 10.48 17.76
N LEU A 101 7.86 10.50 16.43
CA LEU A 101 6.65 10.66 15.61
C LEU A 101 5.79 9.39 15.58
N VAL A 102 6.37 8.25 15.88
CA VAL A 102 5.73 6.92 15.82
C VAL A 102 5.01 6.64 17.13
N THR A 103 3.78 7.14 17.25
CA THR A 103 2.94 6.93 18.44
C THR A 103 1.87 5.88 18.19
N PRO A 104 1.34 5.22 19.25
CA PRO A 104 0.24 4.25 19.09
C PRO A 104 -0.99 4.84 18.39
N GLU A 105 -1.32 6.10 18.65
CA GLU A 105 -2.45 6.77 18.02
C GLU A 105 -2.20 7.03 16.53
N ALA A 106 -1.01 7.55 16.16
CA ALA A 106 -0.66 7.76 14.75
C ALA A 106 -0.69 6.44 13.96
N VAL A 107 -0.13 5.37 14.53
CA VAL A 107 -0.13 4.04 13.89
C VAL A 107 -1.56 3.50 13.74
N ARG A 108 -2.38 3.59 14.79
CA ARG A 108 -3.77 3.14 14.75
C ARG A 108 -4.60 3.89 13.71
N GLN A 109 -4.50 5.21 13.67
CA GLN A 109 -5.24 6.01 12.69
C GLN A 109 -4.78 5.72 11.26
N TYR A 110 -3.48 5.48 11.08
CA TYR A 110 -2.94 5.08 9.79
C TYR A 110 -3.44 3.70 9.35
N ASP A 111 -3.47 2.71 10.26
CA ASP A 111 -4.03 1.37 9.99
C ASP A 111 -5.51 1.45 9.55
N LEU A 112 -6.31 2.24 10.25
CA LEU A 112 -7.73 2.43 9.94
C LEU A 112 -7.95 3.15 8.60
N GLY A 113 -7.02 4.00 8.19
CA GLY A 113 -7.11 4.79 6.96
C GLY A 113 -6.62 4.08 5.70
N GLN A 114 -5.93 2.94 5.82
CA GLN A 114 -5.26 2.28 4.70
C GLN A 114 -5.74 0.83 4.51
N PRO A 115 -6.69 0.55 3.60
CA PRO A 115 -7.39 -0.72 3.52
C PRO A 115 -6.56 -1.92 3.03
N PHE A 116 -5.34 -1.69 2.51
CA PHE A 116 -4.49 -2.72 1.89
C PHE A 116 -3.16 -2.94 2.60
N ILE A 117 -3.02 -2.41 3.82
CA ILE A 117 -1.85 -2.65 4.66
C ILE A 117 -2.32 -2.94 6.09
N LYS A 118 -1.38 -3.37 6.92
CA LYS A 118 -1.51 -3.37 8.37
C LYS A 118 -0.42 -2.53 8.99
N ALA A 119 -0.77 -1.66 9.92
CA ALA A 119 0.19 -0.88 10.69
C ALA A 119 0.08 -1.24 12.17
N VAL A 120 1.21 -1.65 12.76
CA VAL A 120 1.26 -2.12 14.15
C VAL A 120 2.44 -1.52 14.89
N MET A 121 2.27 -1.29 16.20
CA MET A 121 3.39 -1.01 17.10
C MET A 121 4.10 -2.32 17.40
N VAL A 122 5.42 -2.36 17.22
CA VAL A 122 6.24 -3.56 17.53
C VAL A 122 7.17 -3.36 18.72
N ALA A 123 7.46 -2.10 19.06
CA ALA A 123 8.17 -1.70 20.27
C ALA A 123 7.85 -0.23 20.59
N GLU A 124 8.38 0.30 21.68
CA GLU A 124 8.29 1.73 21.97
C GLU A 124 8.86 2.56 20.80
N ASN A 125 8.08 3.55 20.36
CA ASN A 125 8.40 4.43 19.23
C ASN A 125 8.84 3.70 17.95
N THR A 126 8.35 2.46 17.76
CA THR A 126 8.69 1.62 16.61
C THR A 126 7.43 0.98 16.05
N ALA A 127 7.21 1.19 14.75
CA ALA A 127 6.08 0.65 14.02
C ALA A 127 6.53 -0.19 12.83
N LEU A 128 5.69 -1.15 12.47
CA LEU A 128 5.80 -1.94 11.26
C LEU A 128 4.56 -1.69 10.41
N ILE A 129 4.77 -1.40 9.14
CA ILE A 129 3.71 -1.36 8.12
C ILE A 129 3.94 -2.54 7.19
N GLY A 130 2.94 -3.42 7.08
CA GLY A 130 3.05 -4.67 6.33
C GLY A 130 1.93 -4.85 5.31
N ARG A 131 2.22 -5.61 4.25
CA ARG A 131 1.23 -6.15 3.31
C ARG A 131 1.61 -7.59 2.97
N TYR A 132 0.62 -8.47 2.97
CA TYR A 132 0.78 -9.84 2.50
C TYR A 132 0.24 -9.99 1.07
N GLU A 133 1.04 -10.63 0.23
CA GLU A 133 0.73 -11.01 -1.15
C GLU A 133 0.68 -12.53 -1.26
N ILE A 134 -0.18 -13.05 -2.15
CA ILE A 134 -0.30 -14.48 -2.40
C ILE A 134 -0.35 -14.77 -3.90
N ALA A 135 0.43 -15.77 -4.33
CA ALA A 135 0.48 -16.28 -5.68
C ALA A 135 -0.26 -17.62 -5.77
N ASP A 136 -1.51 -17.68 -5.29
CA ASP A 136 -2.32 -18.90 -5.34
C ASP A 136 -2.66 -19.24 -6.80
N PHE A 137 -2.06 -20.31 -7.32
CA PHE A 137 -2.05 -20.66 -8.75
C PHE A 137 -1.32 -19.65 -9.67
N GLY A 138 -0.49 -18.80 -9.08
CA GLY A 138 0.37 -17.82 -9.75
C GLY A 138 -0.23 -16.42 -9.87
N ILE A 139 0.66 -15.44 -9.98
CA ILE A 139 0.34 -14.00 -10.11
C ILE A 139 1.06 -13.42 -11.34
N PRO A 140 0.44 -12.58 -12.17
CA PRO A 140 1.15 -11.91 -13.25
C PRO A 140 2.30 -11.05 -12.69
N ARG A 141 3.49 -11.11 -13.31
CA ARG A 141 4.66 -10.33 -12.92
C ARG A 141 4.38 -8.82 -12.79
N GLY A 142 3.56 -8.29 -13.71
CA GLY A 142 3.11 -6.89 -13.67
C GLY A 142 2.31 -6.55 -12.41
N ASN A 143 1.53 -7.48 -11.87
CA ASN A 143 0.79 -7.28 -10.63
C ASN A 143 1.73 -7.23 -9.42
N ILE A 144 2.80 -8.05 -9.41
CA ILE A 144 3.82 -7.98 -8.36
C ILE A 144 4.48 -6.61 -8.38
N ARG A 145 4.93 -6.14 -9.55
CA ARG A 145 5.53 -4.80 -9.72
C ARG A 145 4.60 -3.70 -9.23
N ALA A 146 3.34 -3.72 -9.67
CA ALA A 146 2.35 -2.73 -9.28
C ALA A 146 2.08 -2.76 -7.77
N SER A 147 1.99 -3.95 -7.16
CA SER A 147 1.76 -4.06 -5.72
C SER A 147 2.95 -3.56 -4.91
N VAL A 148 4.19 -3.92 -5.28
CA VAL A 148 5.41 -3.43 -4.63
C VAL A 148 5.49 -1.90 -4.73
N ALA A 149 5.29 -1.34 -5.92
CA ALA A 149 5.30 0.12 -6.10
C ALA A 149 4.22 0.81 -5.27
N ASN A 150 3.01 0.24 -5.22
CA ASN A 150 1.91 0.76 -4.41
C ASN A 150 2.20 0.68 -2.90
N PHE A 151 2.74 -0.44 -2.43
CA PHE A 151 3.15 -0.61 -1.03
C PHE A 151 4.18 0.44 -0.63
N LEU A 152 5.21 0.65 -1.45
CA LEU A 152 6.26 1.64 -1.18
C LEU A 152 5.70 3.05 -1.10
N ALA A 153 4.80 3.43 -2.02
CA ALA A 153 4.15 4.73 -2.01
C ALA A 153 3.30 4.94 -0.75
N ILE A 154 2.55 3.92 -0.32
CA ILE A 154 1.77 3.96 0.92
C ILE A 154 2.73 4.11 2.10
N ALA A 155 3.69 3.20 2.26
CA ALA A 155 4.64 3.21 3.38
C ALA A 155 5.41 4.54 3.48
N ALA A 156 5.89 5.09 2.36
CA ALA A 156 6.62 6.36 2.33
C ALA A 156 5.80 7.56 2.83
N TYR A 157 4.46 7.48 2.82
CA TYR A 157 3.59 8.54 3.31
C TYR A 157 3.45 8.56 4.85
N PHE A 158 3.75 7.46 5.54
CA PHE A 158 3.55 7.37 7.00
C PHE A 158 4.26 8.46 7.82
N PRO A 159 5.54 8.84 7.55
CA PRO A 159 6.20 9.90 8.31
C PRO A 159 5.52 11.27 8.20
N GLU A 160 4.93 11.58 7.05
CA GLU A 160 4.15 12.81 6.86
C GLU A 160 2.82 12.75 7.62
N PHE A 161 2.12 11.62 7.51
CA PHE A 161 0.90 11.38 8.27
C PHE A 161 1.14 11.51 9.79
N ALA A 162 2.17 10.84 10.31
CA ALA A 162 2.51 10.87 11.72
C ALA A 162 2.78 12.30 12.21
N ARG A 163 3.50 13.12 11.44
CA ARG A 163 3.75 14.53 11.76
C ARG A 163 2.47 15.37 11.79
N SER A 164 1.58 15.18 10.82
CA SER A 164 0.32 15.94 10.76
C SER A 164 -0.64 15.56 11.88
N SER A 165 -0.69 14.29 12.28
CA SER A 165 -1.53 13.81 13.39
C SER A 165 -1.20 14.46 14.73
N GLN A 166 0.09 14.74 15.00
CA GLN A 166 0.51 15.42 16.23
C GLN A 166 0.11 16.90 16.26
N THR A 167 0.10 17.55 15.09
CA THR A 167 -0.25 18.97 14.97
C THR A 167 -1.75 19.18 15.22
N THR A 168 -2.60 18.29 14.71
CA THR A 168 -4.05 18.35 14.94
C THR A 168 -4.41 18.07 16.40
N ALA A 169 -3.80 17.05 17.02
CA ALA A 169 -4.00 16.77 18.44
C ALA A 169 -3.56 17.93 19.36
N SER A 170 -2.51 18.67 18.96
CA SER A 170 -2.02 19.83 19.71
C SER A 170 -2.90 21.08 19.53
N ASN A 171 -3.60 21.21 18.40
CA ASN A 171 -4.47 22.36 18.11
C ASN A 171 -5.90 22.22 18.66
N GLU A 172 -6.29 21.04 19.16
CA GLU A 172 -7.60 20.84 19.82
C GLU A 172 -7.60 21.09 21.33
N LEU A 173 -6.51 21.61 21.91
CA LEU A 173 -6.46 22.01 23.32
C LEU A 173 -6.64 23.53 23.54
N PRO A 174 -7.88 24.04 23.49
CA PRO A 174 -8.34 25.02 24.46
C PRO A 174 -9.08 24.27 25.56
N ALA A 175 -8.55 24.32 26.78
CA ALA A 175 -9.07 23.75 28.02
C ALA A 175 -10.47 24.27 28.48
N ASN A 176 -11.30 24.79 27.56
CA ASN A 176 -12.56 25.49 27.87
C ASN A 176 -13.83 24.80 27.38
N ARG A 177 -13.78 23.59 26.79
CA ARG A 177 -15.00 22.88 26.34
C ARG A 177 -15.71 22.01 27.38
N LEU A 178 -15.16 21.83 28.59
CA LEU A 178 -15.81 21.05 29.65
C LEU A 178 -16.84 21.84 30.50
N LYS A 179 -17.26 23.04 30.08
CA LYS A 179 -18.23 23.88 30.83
C LYS A 179 -19.56 24.16 30.13
N GLY A 180 -19.90 23.53 28.99
CA GLY A 180 -21.07 23.98 28.22
C GLY A 180 -21.83 22.94 27.39
N SER A 181 -21.95 21.68 27.81
CA SER A 181 -22.77 20.69 27.08
C SER A 181 -24.07 20.27 27.76
N SER A 182 -24.50 20.94 28.83
CA SER A 182 -25.81 20.69 29.47
C SER A 182 -26.98 21.24 28.65
N ASP A 183 -26.76 22.24 27.80
CA ASP A 183 -27.85 23.04 27.21
C ASP A 183 -28.18 22.68 25.75
N VAL A 184 -27.38 21.83 25.09
CA VAL A 184 -27.58 21.50 23.65
C VAL A 184 -28.46 20.27 23.43
N GLN A 185 -28.71 19.44 24.46
CA GLN A 185 -29.58 18.27 24.32
C GLN A 185 -31.09 18.59 24.28
N SER A 186 -31.50 19.81 24.60
CA SER A 186 -32.93 20.21 24.59
C SER A 186 -33.44 20.67 23.22
N ALA A 187 -32.58 20.93 22.23
CA ALA A 187 -32.98 21.45 20.93
C ALA A 187 -33.22 20.36 19.85
N ALA A 188 -32.79 19.11 20.07
CA ALA A 188 -32.87 18.04 19.08
C ALA A 188 -34.16 17.18 19.15
N LEU A 189 -35.05 17.45 20.12
CA LEU A 189 -36.26 16.64 20.38
C LEU A 189 -37.56 17.21 19.79
N THR A 190 -37.53 18.31 19.04
CA THR A 190 -38.77 18.97 18.55
C THR A 190 -38.97 18.90 17.03
N THR A 191 -38.11 18.23 16.25
CA THR A 191 -38.21 18.24 14.77
C THR A 191 -38.33 16.87 14.11
N ALA A 192 -38.53 15.80 14.88
CA ALA A 192 -38.79 14.45 14.34
C ALA A 192 -40.27 14.07 14.44
N SER A 193 -41.14 14.93 13.89
CA SER A 193 -42.55 14.62 13.61
C SER A 193 -42.88 15.32 12.30
N ILE A 194 -43.49 14.60 11.35
CA ILE A 194 -43.76 14.97 9.95
C ILE A 194 -42.66 14.53 8.97
N ALA A 195 -42.71 13.25 8.59
CA ALA A 195 -42.70 12.79 7.19
C ALA A 195 -42.78 11.26 7.17
N ARG A 196 -43.99 10.74 7.27
CA ARG A 196 -44.34 9.35 6.92
C ARG A 196 -45.27 9.46 5.71
N SER A 197 -44.84 9.01 4.55
CA SER A 197 -45.78 8.63 3.48
C SER A 197 -45.16 7.55 2.62
N GLU A 198 -45.99 6.57 2.34
CA GLU A 198 -45.69 5.21 1.92
C GLU A 198 -45.24 5.11 0.46
N THR A 199 -44.48 4.06 0.15
CA THR A 199 -44.84 3.16 -0.96
C THR A 199 -44.15 1.82 -0.75
N ALA A 200 -44.97 0.80 -0.54
CA ALA A 200 -44.58 -0.59 -0.44
C ALA A 200 -44.37 -1.20 -1.83
N VAL A 201 -43.35 -2.06 -1.96
CA VAL A 201 -43.32 -3.13 -2.97
C VAL A 201 -42.77 -4.39 -2.29
N PRO A 202 -43.45 -5.55 -2.39
CA PRO A 202 -43.00 -6.80 -1.79
C PRO A 202 -42.07 -7.56 -2.75
N HIS A 203 -41.13 -8.36 -2.24
CA HIS A 203 -40.90 -9.73 -2.70
C HIS A 203 -39.77 -10.45 -1.93
N ALA A 204 -40.05 -11.72 -1.65
CA ALA A 204 -39.14 -12.87 -1.62
C ALA A 204 -38.15 -13.06 -0.45
N ARG A 205 -38.65 -13.82 0.52
CA ARG A 205 -38.00 -14.85 1.34
C ARG A 205 -36.78 -15.52 0.69
N VAL A 206 -35.63 -15.47 1.38
CA VAL A 206 -34.58 -16.50 1.30
C VAL A 206 -34.21 -16.88 2.73
N GLU A 207 -34.68 -18.05 3.16
CA GLU A 207 -34.09 -18.81 4.25
C GLU A 207 -32.86 -19.53 3.67
N SER A 208 -31.67 -19.34 4.26
CA SER A 208 -30.69 -20.43 4.35
C SER A 208 -29.67 -20.15 5.45
N ALA A 209 -29.44 -21.18 6.24
CA ALA A 209 -28.61 -21.23 7.42
C ALA A 209 -27.22 -21.78 7.10
N VAL A 210 -26.17 -21.17 7.66
CA VAL A 210 -24.84 -21.76 7.93
C VAL A 210 -24.26 -20.91 9.09
N ALA A 211 -24.31 -21.28 10.36
CA ALA A 211 -23.63 -22.37 11.07
C ALA A 211 -22.09 -22.32 10.96
N GLY A 212 -21.42 -21.91 12.04
CA GLY A 212 -20.05 -22.37 12.36
C GLY A 212 -18.91 -21.42 12.00
N LEU A 213 -18.66 -20.44 12.87
CA LEU A 213 -17.34 -19.85 13.07
C LEU A 213 -16.50 -20.83 13.92
N PRO A 214 -15.23 -21.08 13.54
CA PRO A 214 -14.19 -21.25 14.53
C PRO A 214 -13.21 -20.07 14.50
N GLU A 215 -13.21 -19.39 15.63
CA GLU A 215 -12.06 -18.84 16.36
C GLU A 215 -10.69 -19.30 15.83
N LEU A 216 -9.94 -18.38 15.23
CA LEU A 216 -8.47 -18.45 15.13
C LEU A 216 -7.90 -17.17 15.72
N ALA A 217 -7.80 -17.19 17.05
CA ALA A 217 -6.81 -16.45 17.79
C ALA A 217 -5.49 -17.26 17.79
N ASN A 218 -4.37 -16.55 17.96
CA ASN A 218 -3.01 -17.04 18.14
C ASN A 218 -2.30 -17.54 16.88
N GLU A 219 -1.51 -16.67 16.26
CA GLU A 219 -0.04 -16.63 16.35
C GLU A 219 0.47 -15.62 15.29
N PHE A 220 1.67 -15.11 15.54
CA PHE A 220 2.27 -13.93 14.91
C PHE A 220 2.30 -13.93 13.37
#